data_AF-A0A3N5UJG8-F1
#
_entry.id   AF-A0A3N5UJG8-F1
#
_cell.length_a   1.000
_cell.length_b   1.000
_cell.length_c   1.000
_cell.angle_alpha   90.00
_cell.angle_beta   90.00
_cell.angle_gamma   90.00
#
_symmetry.space_group_name_H-M   'P 1'
#
loop_
_entity.id
_entity.type
_entity.pdbx_description
1 polymer ?
#
loop_
_entity_poly.entity_id
_entity_poly.type
_entity_poly.pdbx_seq_one_letter_code
_entity_poly.pdbx_strand_id
1 'polypeptide(L)'
;MLGHFSGECYLTSSLRIDSIHSVVLVEWRCQRINTYHLRPNICESERSHECCCKFHKKERKMSQNSKISRRDFIKITGAVAASGTLAACGVSATEAPPAVATTAPAVVKGGKVRIAVGGWAEENIKDLLAVTEFTKKTNIDVEVVLRTDTKETELARLSSAVQAGDTPYDILDFEDELTTTLSQAGYMLPLNDLISQEVWDDLSPAMKAYTDVWSARDGEVFRMIHNWEMPYWFYRKDWFAEKGVDVPKTWDDVKALGSVFTDEGTGVWATEDGLIKGAFLNVYLAWITLQAGGNPFDVGPEYKQALEYINDLMYTSKALNPASLQKDYNQQNGDYVADKVAFMRQWPFFGDVARGDDNKAWFSEDKVAIALPPAGPGGPGGSTYAAGWGWGIVKNSPNLEPAKELFKFLISEEAAVEAVKVGFWFLNARKSVLAAAPADSWLVQALNSYTEADVIGVRPHHPQFVEALTILEDTAAAYLTQQISLEESMQQAKDQLATLA
;
A
#
# COMPACT_ATOMS: atom_id res chain seq x y z
N MET A 1 17.39 -66.28 -8.97
CA MET A 1 18.82 -66.64 -9.05
C MET A 1 19.63 -65.38 -8.83
N LEU A 2 20.66 -65.50 -7.99
CA LEU A 2 21.50 -64.43 -7.50
C LEU A 2 22.26 -63.69 -8.61
N GLY A 3 22.44 -62.38 -8.40
CA GLY A 3 23.38 -61.54 -9.16
C GLY A 3 23.37 -60.11 -8.61
N HIS A 4 24.25 -59.84 -7.64
CA HIS A 4 24.56 -58.49 -7.16
C HIS A 4 25.15 -57.62 -8.27
N PHE A 5 24.72 -56.36 -8.34
CA PHE A 5 25.58 -55.26 -8.78
C PHE A 5 25.36 -54.05 -7.86
N SER A 6 26.41 -53.75 -7.11
CA SER A 6 26.64 -52.51 -6.37
C SER A 6 27.00 -51.39 -7.33
N GLY A 7 26.40 -50.22 -7.16
CA GLY A 7 26.81 -48.97 -7.81
C GLY A 7 26.72 -47.83 -6.81
N GLU A 8 27.86 -47.48 -6.24
CA GLU A 8 28.06 -46.39 -5.28
C GLU A 8 27.84 -45.03 -5.96
N CYS A 9 27.22 -44.09 -5.23
CA CYS A 9 27.23 -42.67 -5.58
C CYS A 9 28.64 -42.12 -5.37
N TYR A 10 29.34 -41.76 -6.45
CA TYR A 10 30.61 -41.04 -6.35
C TYR A 10 30.36 -39.53 -6.27
N LEU A 11 30.84 -38.92 -5.19
CA LEU A 11 31.16 -37.50 -5.12
C LEU A 11 32.54 -37.30 -5.79
N THR A 12 32.60 -36.60 -6.92
CA THR A 12 33.87 -36.09 -7.44
C THR A 12 33.98 -34.61 -7.09
N SER A 13 34.70 -34.29 -6.01
CA SER A 13 35.14 -32.93 -5.71
C SER A 13 36.49 -32.66 -6.38
N SER A 14 36.58 -31.68 -7.28
CA SER A 14 37.86 -31.09 -7.67
C SER A 14 37.99 -29.71 -7.02
N LEU A 15 38.87 -29.58 -6.03
CA LEU A 15 39.30 -28.29 -5.49
C LEU A 15 40.32 -27.65 -6.45
N ARG A 16 40.04 -26.41 -6.89
CA ARG A 16 41.08 -25.42 -7.17
C ARG A 16 40.78 -24.21 -6.31
N ILE A 17 41.74 -23.86 -5.45
CA ILE A 17 41.75 -22.63 -4.67
C ILE A 17 42.49 -21.60 -5.51
N ASP A 18 41.82 -20.51 -5.85
CA ASP A 18 42.46 -19.20 -6.03
C ASP A 18 41.43 -18.08 -5.78
N SER A 19 41.75 -17.28 -4.75
CA SER A 19 41.32 -15.92 -4.42
C SER A 19 39.93 -15.38 -4.84
N ILE A 20 39.16 -15.04 -3.79
CA ILE A 20 38.19 -13.94 -3.67
C ILE A 20 36.79 -14.17 -4.28
N HIS A 21 35.82 -14.43 -3.38
CA HIS A 21 34.36 -14.41 -3.49
C HIS A 21 33.71 -15.17 -4.67
N SER A 22 33.10 -16.32 -4.39
CA SER A 22 32.09 -16.92 -5.28
C SER A 22 31.04 -17.69 -4.49
N VAL A 23 29.78 -17.36 -4.81
CA VAL A 23 28.53 -17.99 -4.39
C VAL A 23 28.42 -19.38 -5.03
N VAL A 24 27.97 -20.38 -4.27
CA VAL A 24 27.68 -21.73 -4.79
C VAL A 24 26.25 -21.73 -5.36
N LEU A 25 26.14 -21.80 -6.69
CA LEU A 25 24.89 -22.12 -7.39
C LEU A 25 24.75 -23.65 -7.49
N VAL A 26 23.70 -24.19 -6.89
CA VAL A 26 23.28 -25.59 -7.09
C VAL A 26 22.16 -25.60 -8.11
N GLU A 27 22.46 -25.92 -9.37
CA GLU A 27 21.43 -26.17 -10.39
C GLU A 27 20.87 -27.59 -10.25
N TRP A 28 19.55 -27.70 -10.09
CA TRP A 28 18.82 -28.95 -10.31
C TRP A 28 18.39 -29.02 -11.78
N ARG A 29 19.02 -29.89 -12.58
CA ARG A 29 18.51 -30.24 -13.90
C ARG A 29 17.54 -31.42 -13.79
N CYS A 30 16.26 -31.17 -14.03
CA CYS A 30 15.26 -32.20 -14.26
C CYS A 30 15.10 -32.42 -15.78
N GLN A 31 15.44 -33.62 -16.26
CA GLN A 31 15.35 -33.98 -17.68
C GLN A 31 13.91 -34.43 -17.99
N ARG A 32 13.23 -33.77 -18.94
CA ARG A 32 11.91 -34.17 -19.47
C ARG A 32 12.01 -35.56 -20.10
N ILE A 33 11.09 -36.46 -19.76
CA ILE A 33 10.73 -37.62 -20.58
C ILE A 33 9.25 -37.52 -20.93
N ASN A 34 8.97 -37.75 -22.21
CA ASN A 34 7.70 -37.56 -22.89
C ASN A 34 6.79 -38.80 -22.75
N THR A 35 5.48 -38.55 -22.68
CA THR A 35 4.32 -39.37 -23.13
C THR A 35 4.16 -40.81 -22.65
N TYR A 36 2.99 -41.18 -22.12
CA TYR A 36 1.95 -41.94 -22.86
C TYR A 36 0.66 -42.14 -22.02
N HIS A 37 -0.47 -42.16 -22.73
CA HIS A 37 -1.84 -42.42 -22.26
C HIS A 37 -2.02 -43.74 -21.49
N LEU A 38 -2.95 -43.75 -20.53
CA LEU A 38 -4.14 -44.64 -20.46
C LEU A 38 -4.89 -44.44 -19.13
N ARG A 39 -6.20 -44.22 -19.21
CA ARG A 39 -7.23 -44.46 -18.16
C ARG A 39 -7.97 -45.77 -18.56
N PRO A 40 -8.88 -46.36 -17.74
CA PRO A 40 -9.07 -46.35 -16.27
C PRO A 40 -9.32 -47.78 -15.71
N ASN A 41 -9.58 -47.86 -14.38
CA ASN A 41 -10.50 -48.77 -13.66
C ASN A 41 -9.93 -49.68 -12.55
N ILE A 42 -10.53 -49.47 -11.37
CA ILE A 42 -11.06 -50.45 -10.40
C ILE A 42 -10.04 -51.37 -9.69
N CYS A 43 -9.88 -51.17 -8.37
CA CYS A 43 -10.23 -52.19 -7.37
C CYS A 43 -10.21 -51.61 -5.95
N GLU A 44 -11.29 -51.89 -5.22
CA GLU A 44 -11.44 -51.71 -3.80
C GLU A 44 -10.57 -52.68 -2.99
N SER A 45 -10.43 -52.33 -1.70
CA SER A 45 -10.47 -53.23 -0.53
C SER A 45 -9.17 -53.48 0.26
N GLU A 46 -9.36 -53.26 1.56
CA GLU A 46 -8.80 -53.95 2.72
C GLU A 46 -7.50 -53.51 3.39
N ARG A 47 -7.75 -52.88 4.56
CA ARG A 47 -7.07 -52.98 5.87
C ARG A 47 -5.83 -53.88 5.93
N SER A 48 -4.75 -53.39 6.53
CA SER A 48 -4.49 -53.64 7.97
C SER A 48 -3.06 -53.24 8.41
N HIS A 49 -2.94 -53.04 9.72
CA HIS A 49 -1.74 -53.03 10.57
C HIS A 49 -0.94 -51.73 10.74
N GLU A 50 -1.28 -51.08 11.87
CA GLU A 50 -0.44 -50.36 12.82
C GLU A 50 1.08 -50.60 12.71
N CYS A 51 1.82 -49.49 12.72
CA CYS A 51 3.09 -49.44 13.44
C CYS A 51 3.17 -48.11 14.20
N CYS A 52 2.89 -48.19 15.51
CA CYS A 52 3.15 -47.13 16.48
C CYS A 52 4.64 -46.76 16.50
N CYS A 53 4.95 -45.47 16.37
CA CYS A 53 6.15 -44.88 16.96
C CYS A 53 5.76 -43.76 17.92
N LYS A 54 5.87 -44.08 19.20
CA LYS A 54 5.77 -43.18 20.36
C LYS A 54 6.87 -42.10 20.25
N PHE A 55 6.50 -40.82 20.32
CA PHE A 55 7.44 -39.76 20.69
C PHE A 55 7.30 -39.43 22.17
N HIS A 56 8.37 -39.72 22.92
CA HIS A 56 8.51 -39.37 24.33
C HIS A 56 8.75 -37.87 24.49
N LYS A 57 7.79 -37.20 25.14
CA LYS A 57 7.94 -35.88 25.75
C LYS A 57 9.01 -35.96 26.85
N LYS A 58 10.00 -35.06 26.83
CA LYS A 58 10.89 -34.83 27.98
C LYS A 58 10.96 -33.34 28.27
N GLU A 59 10.11 -32.92 29.20
CA GLU A 59 10.18 -31.63 29.86
C GLU A 59 11.43 -31.57 30.77
N ARG A 60 12.17 -30.46 30.71
CA ARG A 60 13.06 -30.05 31.80
C ARG A 60 12.62 -28.67 32.29
N LYS A 61 12.16 -28.64 33.54
CA LYS A 61 12.07 -27.43 34.36
C LYS A 61 13.48 -26.91 34.67
N MET A 62 13.67 -25.61 34.59
CA MET A 62 14.60 -24.88 35.47
C MET A 62 14.00 -23.52 35.80
N SER A 63 14.10 -23.16 37.08
CA SER A 63 13.44 -22.02 37.70
C SER A 63 14.44 -20.92 38.04
N GLN A 64 13.87 -19.71 38.21
CA GLN A 64 14.30 -18.57 39.03
C GLN A 64 15.18 -17.46 38.44
N ASN A 65 14.54 -16.28 38.47
CA ASN A 65 15.01 -14.90 38.51
C ASN A 65 16.43 -14.64 39.01
N SER A 66 17.10 -13.67 38.38
CA SER A 66 17.75 -12.58 39.12
C SER A 66 17.73 -11.27 38.31
N LYS A 67 17.39 -10.18 39.00
CA LYS A 67 17.28 -8.81 38.49
C LYS A 67 18.66 -8.16 38.51
N ILE A 68 19.11 -7.55 37.41
CA ILE A 68 20.28 -6.67 37.42
C ILE A 68 19.83 -5.26 37.85
N SER A 69 20.50 -4.68 38.84
CA SER A 69 20.16 -3.38 39.42
C SER A 69 21.04 -2.25 38.87
N ARG A 70 20.52 -1.02 38.94
CA ARG A 70 21.05 0.27 38.43
C ARG A 70 22.45 0.70 38.93
N ARG A 71 23.22 -0.17 39.60
CA ARG A 71 24.55 0.15 40.16
C ARG A 71 25.73 -0.46 39.38
N ASP A 72 25.48 -1.33 38.40
CA ASP A 72 26.53 -1.88 37.53
C ASP A 72 26.80 -1.01 36.29
N PHE A 73 26.00 0.04 36.08
CA PHE A 73 26.08 0.94 34.91
C PHE A 73 27.00 2.16 35.11
N ILE A 74 27.57 2.37 36.31
CA ILE A 74 28.40 3.55 36.63
C ILE A 74 29.77 3.11 37.14
N LYS A 75 30.56 2.43 36.29
CA LYS A 75 31.99 2.17 36.56
C LYS A 75 32.92 2.27 35.35
N ILE A 76 32.48 2.78 34.21
CA ILE A 76 33.37 2.97 33.05
C ILE A 76 33.20 4.39 32.50
N THR A 77 33.70 5.38 33.23
CA THR A 77 33.99 6.70 32.67
C THR A 77 35.02 7.36 33.58
N GLY A 78 36.27 7.44 33.12
CA GLY A 78 37.36 7.96 33.93
C GLY A 78 38.74 7.92 33.26
N ALA A 79 38.94 8.87 32.33
CA ALA A 79 40.20 9.50 31.92
C ALA A 79 41.21 8.70 31.04
N VAL A 80 41.53 9.24 29.85
CA VAL A 80 42.77 10.00 29.54
C VAL A 80 42.98 10.13 28.00
N ALA A 81 43.15 11.38 27.56
CA ALA A 81 43.95 11.95 26.46
C ALA A 81 43.96 11.39 25.01
N ALA A 82 43.56 12.30 24.11
CA ALA A 82 44.22 12.76 22.88
C ALA A 82 44.99 11.82 21.92
N SER A 83 44.78 12.10 20.63
CA SER A 83 45.53 11.74 19.40
C SER A 83 45.26 10.39 18.75
N GLY A 84 45.03 10.42 17.44
CA GLY A 84 45.43 9.36 16.52
C GLY A 84 44.31 8.51 15.93
N THR A 85 44.06 8.72 14.65
CA THR A 85 43.57 7.78 13.62
C THR A 85 43.49 6.30 14.02
N LEU A 86 42.36 5.62 13.70
CA LEU A 86 42.32 4.38 12.91
C LEU A 86 40.91 3.77 12.82
N ALA A 87 40.74 3.05 11.72
CA ALA A 87 39.67 2.14 11.34
C ALA A 87 38.97 1.38 12.48
N ALA A 88 37.66 1.19 12.32
CA ALA A 88 36.89 0.19 13.05
C ALA A 88 36.20 -0.77 12.06
N CYS A 89 36.80 -1.94 11.86
CA CYS A 89 36.02 -3.19 11.79
C CYS A 89 35.48 -3.43 13.21
N GLY A 90 34.31 -3.98 13.51
CA GLY A 90 33.32 -4.71 12.74
C GLY A 90 32.57 -5.54 13.79
N VAL A 91 31.28 -5.29 13.97
CA VAL A 91 30.39 -6.16 14.76
C VAL A 91 29.39 -6.73 13.77
N SER A 92 29.49 -8.04 13.53
CA SER A 92 28.59 -8.79 12.66
C SER A 92 27.19 -8.79 13.26
N ALA A 93 26.30 -7.99 12.68
CA ALA A 93 24.86 -8.20 12.76
C ALA A 93 24.45 -9.15 11.63
N THR A 94 23.71 -10.19 11.98
CA THR A 94 23.05 -11.11 11.06
C THR A 94 22.13 -10.33 10.11
N GLU A 95 22.40 -10.44 8.80
CA GLU A 95 21.64 -9.80 7.73
C GLU A 95 20.17 -10.26 7.72
N ALA A 96 19.26 -9.29 7.83
CA ALA A 96 17.95 -9.38 7.22
C ALA A 96 18.13 -9.41 5.68
N PRO A 97 17.23 -10.06 4.92
CA PRO A 97 17.31 -10.03 3.46
C PRO A 97 17.34 -8.58 2.96
N PRO A 98 18.22 -8.23 2.00
CA PRO A 98 18.32 -6.86 1.54
C PRO A 98 17.00 -6.43 0.90
N ALA A 99 16.44 -5.33 1.41
CA ALA A 99 15.52 -4.52 0.64
C ALA A 99 16.21 -4.21 -0.70
N VAL A 100 15.52 -4.47 -1.81
CA VAL A 100 16.01 -4.11 -3.13
C VAL A 100 16.11 -2.59 -3.16
N ALA A 101 17.30 -2.05 -2.94
CA ALA A 101 17.56 -0.64 -3.12
C ALA A 101 17.44 -0.35 -4.62
N THR A 102 16.33 0.23 -5.02
CA THR A 102 16.11 0.79 -6.35
C THR A 102 17.18 1.85 -6.56
N THR A 103 18.19 1.52 -7.37
CA THR A 103 19.26 2.45 -7.68
C THR A 103 18.66 3.65 -8.39
N ALA A 104 18.92 4.85 -7.86
CA ALA A 104 18.40 6.09 -8.40
C ALA A 104 18.79 6.21 -9.90
N PRO A 105 17.83 6.48 -10.79
CA PRO A 105 18.13 6.74 -12.20
C PRO A 105 19.16 7.87 -12.32
N ALA A 106 20.18 7.68 -13.15
CA ALA A 106 21.21 8.70 -13.40
C ALA A 106 20.59 9.92 -14.07
N VAL A 107 21.03 11.12 -13.69
CA VAL A 107 20.59 12.39 -14.32
C VAL A 107 21.20 12.50 -15.71
N VAL A 108 20.36 12.56 -16.75
CA VAL A 108 20.78 12.75 -18.15
C VAL A 108 20.31 14.12 -18.63
N LYS A 109 21.26 15.05 -18.86
CA LYS A 109 20.98 16.35 -19.50
C LYS A 109 20.83 16.19 -21.01
N GLY A 110 19.67 16.58 -21.55
CA GLY A 110 19.38 16.56 -22.98
C GLY A 110 19.30 15.13 -23.52
N GLY A 111 18.09 14.59 -23.55
CA GLY A 111 17.85 13.18 -23.90
C GLY A 111 16.36 12.84 -23.83
N LYS A 112 16.07 11.61 -23.39
CA LYS A 112 14.69 11.11 -23.21
C LYS A 112 13.95 11.94 -22.16
N VAL A 113 12.65 12.17 -22.36
CA VAL A 113 11.75 12.68 -21.32
C VAL A 113 11.56 11.58 -20.29
N ARG A 114 11.85 11.87 -19.02
CA ARG A 114 11.74 10.88 -17.94
C ARG A 114 10.45 11.07 -17.17
N ILE A 115 9.65 10.00 -17.08
CA ILE A 115 8.43 9.93 -16.28
C ILE A 115 8.68 9.03 -15.07
N ALA A 116 8.55 9.58 -13.87
CA ALA A 116 8.77 8.86 -12.62
C ALA A 116 7.45 8.34 -12.05
N VAL A 117 7.38 7.04 -11.79
CA VAL A 117 6.19 6.34 -11.27
C VAL A 117 6.55 5.37 -10.16
N GLY A 118 5.55 4.93 -9.39
CA GLY A 118 5.72 3.82 -8.45
C GLY A 118 5.97 2.50 -9.18
N GLY A 119 6.67 1.56 -8.53
CA GLY A 119 7.05 0.28 -9.14
C GLY A 119 5.86 -0.54 -9.68
N TRP A 120 4.69 -0.42 -9.06
CA TRP A 120 3.45 -1.09 -9.49
C TRP A 120 2.88 -0.53 -10.81
N ALA A 121 3.25 0.69 -11.20
CA ALA A 121 2.72 1.40 -12.37
C ALA A 121 3.67 1.36 -13.57
N GLU A 122 4.92 0.89 -13.40
CA GLU A 122 5.96 0.98 -14.42
C GLU A 122 5.55 0.30 -15.74
N GLU A 123 5.09 -0.94 -15.67
CA GLU A 123 4.70 -1.71 -16.86
C GLU A 123 3.45 -1.13 -17.51
N ASN A 124 2.45 -0.76 -16.71
CA ASN A 124 1.23 -0.11 -17.18
C ASN A 124 1.51 1.16 -18.00
N ILE A 125 2.53 1.94 -17.62
CA ILE A 125 2.90 3.15 -18.36
C ILE A 125 3.69 2.83 -19.63
N LYS A 126 4.57 1.83 -19.61
CA LYS A 126 5.24 1.34 -20.83
C LYS A 126 4.23 0.85 -21.85
N ASP A 127 3.25 0.07 -21.42
CA ASP A 127 2.18 -0.45 -22.26
C ASP A 127 1.30 0.66 -22.82
N LEU A 128 0.93 1.66 -22.00
CA LEU A 128 0.19 2.84 -22.45
C LEU A 128 0.96 3.59 -23.55
N LEU A 129 2.25 3.85 -23.37
CA LEU A 129 3.08 4.52 -24.37
C LEU A 129 3.23 3.69 -25.66
N ALA A 130 3.27 2.36 -25.54
CA ALA A 130 3.38 1.45 -26.66
C ALA A 130 2.09 1.35 -27.48
N VAL A 131 0.93 1.14 -26.84
CA VAL A 131 -0.36 0.98 -27.52
C VAL A 131 -0.81 2.26 -28.22
N THR A 132 -0.45 3.42 -27.67
CA THR A 132 -0.77 4.73 -28.26
C THR A 132 0.26 5.18 -29.30
N GLU A 133 1.37 4.45 -29.44
CA GLU A 133 2.50 4.76 -30.32
C GLU A 133 3.05 6.19 -30.14
N PHE A 134 3.01 6.73 -28.91
CA PHE A 134 3.34 8.13 -28.62
C PHE A 134 4.68 8.56 -29.25
N THR A 135 5.76 7.83 -28.98
CA THR A 135 7.10 8.15 -29.50
C THR A 135 7.16 8.15 -31.02
N LYS A 136 6.41 7.28 -31.71
CA LYS A 136 6.38 7.28 -33.18
C LYS A 136 5.62 8.49 -33.73
N LYS A 137 4.54 8.91 -33.06
CA LYS A 137 3.71 10.05 -33.46
C LYS A 137 4.40 11.40 -33.22
N THR A 138 5.18 11.52 -32.14
CA THR A 138 5.72 12.81 -31.68
C THR A 138 7.24 12.95 -31.85
N ASN A 139 7.95 11.85 -32.10
CA ASN A 139 9.41 11.80 -32.09
C ASN A 139 10.03 12.18 -30.72
N ILE A 140 9.26 12.06 -29.63
CA ILE A 140 9.72 12.24 -28.25
C ILE A 140 10.01 10.87 -27.65
N ASP A 141 11.27 10.62 -27.32
CA ASP A 141 11.70 9.41 -26.62
C ASP A 141 11.39 9.54 -25.12
N VAL A 142 10.73 8.53 -24.54
CA VAL A 142 10.27 8.54 -23.16
C VAL A 142 10.93 7.40 -22.40
N GLU A 143 11.44 7.69 -21.22
CA GLU A 143 11.98 6.71 -20.28
C GLU A 143 11.11 6.68 -19.03
N VAL A 144 10.51 5.53 -18.74
CA VAL A 144 9.80 5.30 -17.49
C VAL A 144 10.85 4.95 -16.44
N VAL A 145 10.87 5.71 -15.35
CA VAL A 145 11.79 5.51 -14.23
C VAL A 145 11.01 5.34 -12.93
N LEU A 146 11.66 4.75 -11.95
CA LEU A 146 11.07 4.58 -10.63
C LEU A 146 11.35 5.81 -9.76
N ARG A 147 10.30 6.34 -9.15
CA ARG A 147 10.43 7.33 -8.06
C ARG A 147 10.95 6.66 -6.79
N THR A 148 11.37 7.45 -5.80
CA THR A 148 11.75 6.86 -4.52
C THR A 148 10.52 6.45 -3.72
N ASP A 149 10.69 5.45 -2.84
CA ASP A 149 9.58 4.83 -2.12
C ASP A 149 9.08 5.68 -0.94
N THR A 150 9.87 6.66 -0.46
CA THR A 150 9.47 7.52 0.67
C THR A 150 9.34 8.99 0.28
N LYS A 151 8.34 9.65 0.87
CA LYS A 151 8.01 11.06 0.62
C LYS A 151 9.17 11.99 0.98
N GLU A 152 9.86 11.70 2.08
CA GLU A 152 10.98 12.51 2.58
C GLU A 152 12.18 12.44 1.62
N THR A 153 12.46 11.24 1.10
CA THR A 153 13.54 11.05 0.13
C THR A 153 13.22 11.76 -1.17
N GLU A 154 11.98 11.68 -1.63
CA GLU A 154 11.52 12.33 -2.85
C GLU A 154 11.60 13.87 -2.74
N LEU A 155 11.15 14.43 -1.61
CA LEU A 155 11.23 15.86 -1.34
C LEU A 155 12.67 16.35 -1.31
N ALA A 156 13.55 15.66 -0.57
CA ALA A 156 14.96 16.02 -0.47
C ALA A 156 15.67 15.95 -1.83
N ARG A 157 15.35 14.91 -2.62
CA ARG A 157 15.87 14.71 -3.97
C ARG A 157 15.47 15.85 -4.90
N LEU A 158 14.18 16.20 -4.92
CA LEU A 158 13.68 17.28 -5.79
C LEU A 158 14.15 18.66 -5.34
N SER A 159 14.28 18.90 -4.03
CA SER A 159 14.71 20.19 -3.49
C SER A 159 16.04 20.67 -4.04
N SER A 160 17.05 19.80 -4.04
CA SER A 160 18.37 20.13 -4.57
C SER A 160 18.38 20.21 -6.10
N ALA A 161 17.65 19.31 -6.76
CA ALA A 161 17.69 19.16 -8.20
C ALA A 161 16.95 20.28 -8.95
N VAL A 162 15.81 20.75 -8.42
CA VAL A 162 15.06 21.88 -8.99
C VAL A 162 15.85 23.19 -8.91
N GLN A 163 16.59 23.41 -7.81
CA GLN A 163 17.47 24.58 -7.66
C GLN A 163 18.65 24.54 -8.64
N ALA A 164 19.18 23.35 -8.93
CA ALA A 164 20.26 23.16 -9.89
C ALA A 164 19.80 23.19 -11.36
N GLY A 165 18.49 23.13 -11.62
CA GLY A 165 17.94 22.97 -12.97
C GLY A 165 18.36 21.64 -13.61
N ASP A 166 18.52 20.60 -12.79
CA ASP A 166 19.03 19.29 -13.21
C ASP A 166 18.23 18.17 -12.54
N THR A 167 16.93 18.16 -12.82
CA THR A 167 15.96 17.28 -12.17
C THR A 167 16.18 15.81 -12.55
N PRO A 168 15.94 14.85 -11.63
CA PRO A 168 16.08 13.42 -11.90
C PRO A 168 15.02 12.85 -12.84
N TYR A 169 13.94 13.58 -13.09
CA TYR A 169 12.87 13.25 -14.03
C TYR A 169 12.11 14.54 -14.35
N ASP A 170 11.26 14.47 -15.37
CA ASP A 170 10.58 15.62 -15.96
C ASP A 170 9.09 15.65 -15.59
N ILE A 171 8.45 14.48 -15.58
CA ILE A 171 7.08 14.25 -15.10
C ILE A 171 7.14 13.33 -13.89
N LEU A 172 6.33 13.62 -12.88
CA LEU A 172 6.14 12.77 -11.71
C LEU A 172 4.68 12.35 -11.62
N ASP A 173 4.46 11.08 -11.34
CA ASP A 173 3.21 10.56 -10.80
C ASP A 173 3.25 10.57 -9.28
N PHE A 174 2.28 11.21 -8.66
CA PHE A 174 2.26 11.35 -7.21
C PHE A 174 0.87 11.47 -6.61
N GLU A 175 0.79 10.99 -5.38
CA GLU A 175 -0.39 11.00 -4.53
C GLU A 175 -0.67 12.39 -3.93
N ASP A 176 -1.79 12.48 -3.22
CA ASP A 176 -2.33 13.71 -2.67
C ASP A 176 -1.34 14.46 -1.77
N GLU A 177 -0.68 13.75 -0.83
CA GLU A 177 0.18 14.40 0.14
C GLU A 177 1.41 15.02 -0.51
N LEU A 178 2.03 14.28 -1.42
CA LEU A 178 3.21 14.74 -2.14
C LEU A 178 2.85 15.89 -3.10
N THR A 179 1.63 15.91 -3.64
CA THR A 179 1.09 17.07 -4.39
C THR A 179 1.13 18.33 -3.55
N THR A 180 0.56 18.28 -2.35
CA THR A 180 0.50 19.42 -1.43
C THR A 180 1.91 19.88 -1.07
N THR A 181 2.81 18.96 -0.69
CA THR A 181 4.16 19.32 -0.26
C THR A 181 5.01 19.90 -1.40
N LEU A 182 5.02 19.28 -2.59
CA LEU A 182 5.87 19.73 -3.72
C LEU A 182 5.37 21.02 -4.35
N SER A 183 4.04 21.20 -4.46
CA SER A 183 3.47 22.46 -4.91
C SER A 183 3.79 23.59 -3.91
N GLN A 184 3.76 23.30 -2.60
CA GLN A 184 4.11 24.28 -1.59
C GLN A 184 5.57 24.71 -1.59
N ALA A 185 6.46 23.76 -1.80
CA ALA A 185 7.89 24.01 -1.95
C ALA A 185 8.23 24.72 -3.28
N GLY A 186 7.28 24.86 -4.20
CA GLY A 186 7.47 25.49 -5.50
C GLY A 186 8.27 24.62 -6.46
N TYR A 187 8.25 23.30 -6.28
CA TYR A 187 9.00 22.33 -7.10
C TYR A 187 8.21 21.81 -8.30
N MET A 188 6.92 22.14 -8.39
CA MET A 188 6.05 21.77 -9.50
C MET A 188 5.75 22.96 -10.41
N LEU A 189 5.61 22.69 -11.71
CA LEU A 189 5.15 23.67 -12.68
C LEU A 189 3.62 23.84 -12.55
N PRO A 190 3.08 25.07 -12.53
CA PRO A 190 1.64 25.31 -12.73
C PRO A 190 1.18 24.79 -14.10
N LEU A 191 0.02 24.15 -14.15
CA LEU A 191 -0.46 23.38 -15.31
C LEU A 191 -1.65 24.01 -16.02
N ASN A 192 -2.21 25.12 -15.52
CA ASN A 192 -3.46 25.72 -16.02
C ASN A 192 -3.44 25.94 -17.54
N ASP A 193 -2.34 26.48 -18.07
CA ASP A 193 -2.17 26.75 -19.51
C ASP A 193 -2.02 25.49 -20.37
N LEU A 194 -1.83 24.32 -19.76
CA LEU A 194 -1.64 23.04 -20.43
C LEU A 194 -2.90 22.18 -20.45
N ILE A 195 -3.92 22.55 -19.68
CA ILE A 195 -5.15 21.76 -19.52
C ILE A 195 -6.26 22.42 -20.35
N SER A 196 -6.72 21.72 -21.39
CA SER A 196 -7.81 22.22 -22.24
C SER A 196 -9.16 22.17 -21.52
N GLN A 197 -10.11 22.96 -22.00
CA GLN A 197 -11.50 22.89 -21.52
C GLN A 197 -12.12 21.51 -21.74
N GLU A 198 -11.73 20.79 -22.79
CA GLU A 198 -12.20 19.43 -23.07
C GLU A 198 -11.81 18.46 -21.95
N VAL A 199 -10.57 18.54 -21.44
CA VAL A 199 -10.13 17.74 -20.29
C VAL A 199 -10.96 18.08 -19.05
N TRP A 200 -11.24 19.36 -18.81
CA TRP A 200 -12.10 19.76 -17.70
C TRP A 200 -13.53 19.27 -17.86
N ASP A 201 -14.09 19.31 -19.06
CA ASP A 201 -15.47 18.88 -19.30
C ASP A 201 -15.65 17.37 -19.19
N ASP A 202 -14.57 16.61 -19.37
CA ASP A 202 -14.53 15.15 -19.18
C ASP A 202 -14.53 14.73 -17.70
N LEU A 203 -14.00 15.56 -16.78
CA LEU A 203 -14.06 15.27 -15.34
C LEU A 203 -15.49 15.32 -14.80
N SER A 204 -15.85 14.36 -13.93
CA SER A 204 -17.07 14.46 -13.12
C SER A 204 -17.03 15.65 -12.16
N PRO A 205 -18.20 16.16 -11.70
CA PRO A 205 -18.25 17.20 -10.67
C PRO A 205 -17.47 16.84 -9.40
N ALA A 206 -17.52 15.58 -8.97
CA ALA A 206 -16.79 15.09 -7.81
C ALA A 206 -15.27 15.16 -8.01
N MET A 207 -14.77 14.77 -9.19
CA MET A 207 -13.34 14.89 -9.51
C MET A 207 -12.89 16.35 -9.57
N LYS A 208 -13.71 17.27 -10.11
CA LYS A 208 -13.38 18.71 -10.11
C LYS A 208 -13.23 19.25 -8.68
N ALA A 209 -14.23 18.99 -7.84
CA ALA A 209 -14.20 19.39 -6.44
C ALA A 209 -13.00 18.78 -5.69
N TYR A 210 -12.64 17.55 -6.03
CA TYR A 210 -11.45 16.90 -5.48
C TYR A 210 -10.15 17.55 -5.96
N THR A 211 -10.02 17.85 -7.27
CA THR A 211 -8.88 18.57 -7.85
C THR A 211 -8.66 19.93 -7.20
N ASP A 212 -9.74 20.67 -6.91
CA ASP A 212 -9.66 21.97 -6.24
C ASP A 212 -9.04 21.89 -4.84
N VAL A 213 -9.25 20.78 -4.12
CA VAL A 213 -8.72 20.58 -2.77
C VAL A 213 -7.30 20.02 -2.78
N TRP A 214 -7.04 19.01 -3.61
CA TRP A 214 -5.84 18.17 -3.52
C TRP A 214 -4.84 18.37 -4.64
N SER A 215 -5.14 19.22 -5.61
CA SER A 215 -4.30 19.41 -6.79
C SER A 215 -4.16 20.86 -7.21
N ALA A 216 -4.90 21.77 -6.57
CA ALA A 216 -4.81 23.20 -6.78
C ALA A 216 -4.36 23.93 -5.51
N ARG A 217 -3.63 25.03 -5.71
CA ARG A 217 -3.25 25.99 -4.66
C ARG A 217 -3.14 27.37 -5.27
N ASP A 218 -3.69 28.38 -4.59
CA ASP A 218 -3.61 29.78 -5.00
C ASP A 218 -4.12 30.05 -6.44
N GLY A 219 -5.10 29.26 -6.90
CA GLY A 219 -5.67 29.33 -8.25
C GLY A 219 -4.90 28.56 -9.33
N GLU A 220 -3.76 27.97 -8.99
CA GLU A 220 -2.93 27.17 -9.89
C GLU A 220 -3.09 25.68 -9.62
N VAL A 221 -3.17 24.87 -10.68
CA VAL A 221 -3.25 23.41 -10.65
C VAL A 221 -1.86 22.83 -10.87
N PHE A 222 -1.43 21.91 -9.99
CA PHE A 222 -0.09 21.31 -10.01
C PHE A 222 -0.10 19.81 -10.31
N ARG A 223 -1.29 19.20 -10.37
CA ARG A 223 -1.48 17.79 -10.71
C ARG A 223 -2.77 17.59 -11.49
N MET A 224 -2.73 16.76 -12.53
CA MET A 224 -3.94 16.24 -13.16
C MET A 224 -4.14 14.78 -12.85
N ILE A 225 -5.30 14.48 -12.29
CA ILE A 225 -5.66 13.17 -11.78
C ILE A 225 -5.94 12.21 -12.94
N HIS A 226 -5.33 11.02 -12.87
CA HIS A 226 -5.59 9.91 -13.79
C HIS A 226 -6.11 8.66 -13.06
N ASN A 227 -5.96 8.60 -11.74
CA ASN A 227 -6.52 7.56 -10.88
C ASN A 227 -7.40 8.24 -9.83
N TRP A 228 -8.64 7.76 -9.68
CA TRP A 228 -9.55 8.25 -8.67
C TRP A 228 -10.19 7.05 -7.99
N GLU A 229 -9.56 6.63 -6.90
CA GLU A 229 -9.87 5.40 -6.20
C GLU A 229 -10.39 5.68 -4.79
N MET A 230 -11.15 4.74 -4.25
CA MET A 230 -11.63 4.77 -2.88
C MET A 230 -11.44 3.39 -2.29
N PRO A 231 -11.32 3.31 -0.95
CA PRO A 231 -11.34 2.02 -0.32
C PRO A 231 -12.72 1.39 -0.38
N TYR A 232 -12.71 0.08 -0.62
CA TYR A 232 -13.86 -0.79 -0.67
C TYR A 232 -13.93 -1.67 0.58
N TRP A 233 -15.14 -2.06 0.95
CA TRP A 233 -15.39 -2.97 2.06
C TRP A 233 -15.45 -4.39 1.51
N PHE A 234 -14.30 -5.06 1.53
CA PHE A 234 -14.14 -6.44 1.07
C PHE A 234 -14.53 -7.41 2.17
N TYR A 235 -15.25 -8.48 1.85
CA TYR A 235 -15.64 -9.48 2.84
C TYR A 235 -15.70 -10.90 2.27
N ARG A 236 -15.54 -11.85 3.20
CA ARG A 236 -15.62 -13.29 2.97
C ARG A 236 -17.07 -13.72 2.84
N LYS A 237 -17.57 -13.69 1.61
CA LYS A 237 -18.97 -14.05 1.30
C LYS A 237 -19.31 -15.46 1.76
N ASP A 238 -18.39 -16.40 1.61
CA ASP A 238 -18.51 -17.76 2.10
C ASP A 238 -18.62 -17.83 3.63
N TRP A 239 -17.82 -17.06 4.38
CA TRP A 239 -17.88 -17.02 5.84
C TRP A 239 -19.16 -16.38 6.35
N PHE A 240 -19.61 -15.29 5.73
CA PHE A 240 -20.87 -14.65 6.08
C PHE A 240 -22.07 -15.57 5.82
N ALA A 241 -22.07 -16.28 4.69
CA ALA A 241 -23.10 -17.26 4.35
C ALA A 241 -23.10 -18.46 5.32
N GLU A 242 -21.92 -19.01 5.66
CA GLU A 242 -21.80 -20.13 6.61
C GLU A 242 -22.34 -19.78 7.99
N LYS A 243 -22.10 -18.54 8.45
CA LYS A 243 -22.58 -18.05 9.75
C LYS A 243 -24.01 -17.50 9.71
N GLY A 244 -24.59 -17.31 8.52
CA GLY A 244 -25.93 -16.75 8.36
C GLY A 244 -26.05 -15.31 8.86
N VAL A 245 -24.99 -14.51 8.72
CA VAL A 245 -24.96 -13.09 9.09
C VAL A 245 -25.02 -12.20 7.86
N ASP A 246 -25.81 -11.13 7.95
CA ASP A 246 -25.90 -10.10 6.93
C ASP A 246 -24.65 -9.20 6.94
N VAL A 247 -24.40 -8.54 5.81
CA VAL A 247 -23.39 -7.47 5.71
C VAL A 247 -23.75 -6.32 6.67
N PRO A 248 -22.79 -5.81 7.46
CA PRO A 248 -23.05 -4.74 8.43
C PRO A 248 -23.39 -3.43 7.74
N LYS A 249 -24.34 -2.69 8.30
CA LYS A 249 -24.77 -1.39 7.77
C LYS A 249 -24.34 -0.23 8.66
N THR A 250 -24.04 -0.51 9.92
CA THR A 250 -23.71 0.49 10.94
C THR A 250 -22.46 0.12 11.71
N TRP A 251 -21.88 1.09 12.40
CA TRP A 251 -20.78 0.85 13.34
C TRP A 251 -21.08 -0.21 14.41
N ASP A 252 -22.32 -0.27 14.91
CA ASP A 252 -22.70 -1.26 15.92
C ASP A 252 -22.83 -2.66 15.33
N ASP A 253 -23.27 -2.80 14.07
CA ASP A 253 -23.23 -4.09 13.36
C ASP A 253 -21.78 -4.59 13.23
N VAL A 254 -20.85 -3.70 12.87
CA VAL A 254 -19.42 -4.03 12.76
C VAL A 254 -18.85 -4.52 14.10
N LYS A 255 -19.17 -3.83 15.22
CA LYS A 255 -18.76 -4.29 16.56
C LYS A 255 -19.26 -5.69 16.86
N ALA A 256 -20.53 -5.97 16.52
CA ALA A 256 -21.12 -7.28 16.77
C ALA A 256 -20.37 -8.42 16.04
N LEU A 257 -19.79 -8.14 14.86
CA LEU A 257 -19.01 -9.12 14.10
C LEU A 257 -17.76 -9.62 14.83
N GLY A 258 -17.21 -8.86 15.79
CA GLY A 258 -16.10 -9.33 16.62
C GLY A 258 -16.45 -10.61 17.37
N SER A 259 -17.66 -10.71 17.93
CA SER A 259 -18.12 -11.93 18.61
C SER A 259 -18.42 -13.10 17.67
N VAL A 260 -18.61 -12.83 16.37
CA VAL A 260 -18.99 -13.83 15.36
C VAL A 260 -17.76 -14.47 14.73
N PHE A 261 -16.77 -13.65 14.39
CA PHE A 261 -15.64 -14.06 13.56
C PHE A 261 -14.30 -14.09 14.29
N THR A 262 -14.12 -13.34 15.39
CA THR A 262 -12.83 -13.31 16.07
C THR A 262 -12.61 -14.55 16.94
N ASP A 263 -11.51 -15.24 16.67
CA ASP A 263 -10.92 -16.30 17.49
C ASP A 263 -9.42 -16.04 17.66
N GLU A 264 -9.08 -15.35 18.76
CA GLU A 264 -7.70 -15.02 19.12
C GLU A 264 -6.81 -16.27 19.27
N GLY A 265 -7.39 -17.43 19.61
CA GLY A 265 -6.65 -18.68 19.79
C GLY A 265 -6.10 -19.25 18.48
N THR A 266 -6.76 -18.95 17.35
CA THR A 266 -6.34 -19.37 16.01
C THR A 266 -5.80 -18.21 15.17
N GLY A 267 -5.79 -17.00 15.74
CA GLY A 267 -5.37 -15.76 15.09
C GLY A 267 -6.32 -15.31 13.98
N VAL A 268 -7.59 -15.73 14.03
CA VAL A 268 -8.63 -15.27 13.11
C VAL A 268 -9.33 -14.07 13.74
N TRP A 269 -9.54 -13.01 12.97
CA TRP A 269 -10.19 -11.78 13.40
C TRP A 269 -11.37 -11.43 12.50
N ALA A 270 -12.35 -10.70 13.03
CA ALA A 270 -13.42 -10.17 12.20
C ALA A 270 -12.87 -9.22 11.12
N THR A 271 -12.02 -8.26 11.52
CA THR A 271 -11.34 -7.36 10.60
C THR A 271 -9.90 -7.07 11.01
N GLU A 272 -9.15 -6.66 10.01
CA GLU A 272 -7.79 -6.15 10.12
C GLU A 272 -7.59 -5.02 9.10
N ASP A 273 -6.78 -4.05 9.47
CA ASP A 273 -6.29 -2.99 8.59
C ASP A 273 -4.76 -2.84 8.68
N GLY A 274 -4.14 -2.26 7.66
CA GLY A 274 -2.74 -1.84 7.70
C GLY A 274 -2.65 -0.45 8.31
N LEU A 275 -2.27 -0.34 9.59
CA LEU A 275 -2.30 0.91 10.36
C LEU A 275 -0.92 1.34 10.87
N ILE A 276 0.16 0.94 10.19
CA ILE A 276 1.49 1.41 10.57
C ILE A 276 1.56 2.94 10.49
N LYS A 277 2.06 3.54 11.57
CA LYS A 277 2.28 4.98 11.67
C LYS A 277 3.34 5.44 10.65
N GLY A 278 3.18 6.66 10.14
CA GLY A 278 4.04 7.27 9.12
C GLY A 278 3.66 6.86 7.70
N ALA A 279 2.59 6.07 7.53
CA ALA A 279 2.15 5.59 6.24
C ALA A 279 0.62 5.48 6.12
N PHE A 280 -0.05 4.75 7.02
CA PHE A 280 -1.44 4.31 6.80
C PHE A 280 -2.41 4.59 7.95
N LEU A 281 -1.93 4.87 9.17
CA LEU A 281 -2.82 5.16 10.29
C LEU A 281 -3.71 6.39 10.00
N ASN A 282 -3.12 7.44 9.41
CA ASN A 282 -3.86 8.64 8.99
C ASN A 282 -5.00 8.34 8.00
N VAL A 283 -4.80 7.38 7.10
CA VAL A 283 -5.78 6.97 6.09
C VAL A 283 -7.00 6.36 6.78
N TYR A 284 -6.78 5.57 7.82
CA TYR A 284 -7.87 5.01 8.62
C TYR A 284 -8.53 6.04 9.54
N LEU A 285 -7.74 6.90 10.20
CA LEU A 285 -8.27 7.99 11.05
C LEU A 285 -9.17 8.94 10.25
N ALA A 286 -8.74 9.34 9.05
CA ALA A 286 -9.57 10.15 8.16
C ALA A 286 -10.87 9.44 7.78
N TRP A 287 -10.82 8.13 7.52
CA TRP A 287 -11.98 7.36 7.10
C TRP A 287 -13.04 7.25 8.19
N ILE A 288 -12.63 6.87 9.41
CA ILE A 288 -13.55 6.75 10.55
C ILE A 288 -14.05 8.11 11.02
N THR A 289 -13.23 9.16 10.97
CA THR A 289 -13.67 10.51 11.36
C THR A 289 -14.68 11.09 10.36
N LEU A 290 -14.50 10.81 9.07
CA LEU A 290 -15.48 11.18 8.06
C LEU A 290 -16.80 10.43 8.25
N GLN A 291 -16.76 9.15 8.59
CA GLN A 291 -17.95 8.37 9.00
C GLN A 291 -18.63 8.93 10.24
N ALA A 292 -17.89 9.55 11.17
CA ALA A 292 -18.44 10.27 12.31
C ALA A 292 -19.06 11.63 11.92
N GLY A 293 -18.87 12.09 10.68
CA GLY A 293 -19.39 13.36 10.16
C GLY A 293 -18.44 14.54 10.30
N GLY A 294 -17.15 14.31 10.58
CA GLY A 294 -16.19 15.37 10.85
C GLY A 294 -14.87 15.27 10.09
N ASN A 295 -13.97 16.19 10.42
CA ASN A 295 -12.61 16.26 9.90
C ASN A 295 -11.62 15.98 11.05
N PRO A 296 -10.66 15.03 10.89
CA PRO A 296 -9.72 14.69 11.95
C PRO A 296 -8.79 15.87 12.33
N PHE A 297 -8.54 16.80 11.41
CA PHE A 297 -7.71 17.98 11.68
C PHE A 297 -8.40 19.03 12.56
N ASP A 298 -9.73 18.96 12.72
CA ASP A 298 -10.45 19.84 13.63
C ASP A 298 -10.28 19.41 15.10
N VAL A 299 -9.89 18.14 15.34
CA VAL A 299 -9.75 17.53 16.68
C VAL A 299 -11.02 17.78 17.52
N GLY A 300 -12.17 17.68 16.86
CA GLY A 300 -13.50 17.93 17.42
C GLY A 300 -14.18 16.70 18.02
N PRO A 301 -15.46 16.82 18.42
CA PRO A 301 -16.26 15.71 18.94
C PRO A 301 -16.30 14.48 18.02
N GLU A 302 -16.34 14.69 16.71
CA GLU A 302 -16.38 13.64 15.70
C GLU A 302 -15.06 12.85 15.65
N TYR A 303 -13.92 13.52 15.75
CA TYR A 303 -12.60 12.88 15.86
C TYR A 303 -12.46 12.10 17.17
N LYS A 304 -12.95 12.67 18.28
CA LYS A 304 -13.00 11.98 19.57
C LYS A 304 -13.79 10.68 19.47
N GLN A 305 -15.00 10.76 18.89
CA GLN A 305 -15.88 9.61 18.71
C GLN A 305 -15.26 8.55 17.79
N ALA A 306 -14.54 8.97 16.75
CA ALA A 306 -13.78 8.08 15.88
C ALA A 306 -12.69 7.33 16.65
N LEU A 307 -11.88 8.00 17.46
CA LEU A 307 -10.85 7.36 18.29
C LEU A 307 -11.47 6.36 19.30
N GLU A 308 -12.55 6.75 19.97
CA GLU A 308 -13.30 5.86 20.88
C GLU A 308 -13.80 4.61 20.16
N TYR A 309 -14.35 4.78 18.95
CA TYR A 309 -14.84 3.66 18.14
C TYR A 309 -13.72 2.71 17.72
N ILE A 310 -12.56 3.23 17.28
CA ILE A 310 -11.40 2.40 16.91
C ILE A 310 -10.90 1.62 18.14
N ASN A 311 -10.83 2.27 19.30
CA ASN A 311 -10.43 1.61 20.55
C ASN A 311 -11.43 0.50 20.97
N ASP A 312 -12.74 0.76 20.84
CA ASP A 312 -13.80 -0.23 21.08
C ASP A 312 -13.67 -1.43 20.12
N LEU A 313 -13.46 -1.19 18.83
CA LEU A 313 -13.18 -2.24 17.83
C LEU A 313 -12.00 -3.11 18.24
N MET A 314 -10.92 -2.51 18.74
CA MET A 314 -9.71 -3.22 19.14
C MET A 314 -9.86 -4.02 20.44
N TYR A 315 -10.45 -3.43 21.47
CA TYR A 315 -10.29 -3.93 22.84
C TYR A 315 -11.58 -4.39 23.51
N THR A 316 -12.74 -3.87 23.09
CA THR A 316 -14.02 -4.18 23.73
C THR A 316 -14.83 -5.16 22.88
N SER A 317 -15.16 -4.79 21.65
CA SER A 317 -15.84 -5.67 20.70
C SER A 317 -14.93 -6.73 20.07
N LYS A 318 -13.61 -6.48 20.07
CA LYS A 318 -12.58 -7.35 19.46
C LYS A 318 -12.83 -7.63 17.98
N ALA A 319 -13.48 -6.71 17.28
CA ALA A 319 -13.69 -6.82 15.85
C ALA A 319 -12.38 -6.54 15.08
N LEU A 320 -11.63 -5.51 15.46
CA LEU A 320 -10.38 -5.11 14.81
C LEU A 320 -9.17 -5.69 15.55
N ASN A 321 -8.27 -6.34 14.82
CA ASN A 321 -7.01 -6.83 15.38
C ASN A 321 -6.12 -5.66 15.88
N PRO A 322 -5.75 -5.58 17.18
CA PRO A 322 -4.83 -4.54 17.64
C PRO A 322 -3.44 -4.59 16.97
N ALA A 323 -3.04 -5.75 16.43
CA ALA A 323 -1.80 -5.89 15.67
C ALA A 323 -1.80 -5.07 14.37
N SER A 324 -2.96 -4.58 13.91
CA SER A 324 -3.08 -3.66 12.77
C SER A 324 -2.14 -2.45 12.86
N LEU A 325 -1.88 -1.93 14.07
CA LEU A 325 -0.96 -0.79 14.29
C LEU A 325 0.50 -1.08 13.90
N GLN A 326 0.84 -2.35 13.62
CA GLN A 326 2.16 -2.80 13.20
C GLN A 326 2.15 -3.42 11.81
N LYS A 327 1.05 -3.29 11.06
CA LYS A 327 0.88 -3.90 9.75
C LYS A 327 0.82 -2.89 8.62
N ASP A 328 1.37 -3.28 7.47
CA ASP A 328 1.14 -2.62 6.19
C ASP A 328 0.01 -3.30 5.40
N TYR A 329 -0.35 -2.72 4.24
CA TYR A 329 -1.38 -3.29 3.38
C TYR A 329 -0.98 -4.65 2.76
N ASN A 330 0.31 -4.93 2.57
CA ASN A 330 0.75 -6.22 2.03
C ASN A 330 0.52 -7.35 3.04
N GLN A 331 0.82 -7.09 4.31
CA GLN A 331 0.56 -8.00 5.42
C GLN A 331 -0.95 -8.21 5.61
N GLN A 332 -1.75 -7.13 5.61
CA GLN A 332 -3.21 -7.21 5.65
C GLN A 332 -3.78 -8.08 4.51
N ASN A 333 -3.32 -7.86 3.28
CA ASN A 333 -3.75 -8.65 2.12
C ASN A 333 -3.34 -10.12 2.24
N GLY A 334 -2.12 -10.38 2.71
CA GLY A 334 -1.61 -11.72 3.00
C GLY A 334 -2.47 -12.46 4.02
N ASP A 335 -2.89 -11.79 5.09
CA ASP A 335 -3.75 -12.37 6.11
C ASP A 335 -5.17 -12.65 5.60
N TYR A 336 -5.71 -11.78 4.74
CA TYR A 336 -7.01 -12.04 4.10
C TYR A 336 -6.98 -13.31 3.22
N VAL A 337 -5.98 -13.46 2.34
CA VAL A 337 -5.85 -14.65 1.47
C VAL A 337 -5.38 -15.90 2.21
N ALA A 338 -4.85 -15.75 3.43
CA ALA A 338 -4.53 -16.83 4.35
C ALA A 338 -5.71 -17.23 5.27
N ASP A 339 -6.93 -16.79 4.96
CA ASP A 339 -8.14 -17.10 5.72
C ASP A 339 -8.05 -16.66 7.21
N LYS A 340 -7.44 -15.48 7.48
CA LYS A 340 -7.31 -14.92 8.83
C LYS A 340 -8.26 -13.78 9.15
N VAL A 341 -8.94 -13.23 8.16
CA VAL A 341 -9.79 -12.05 8.34
C VAL A 341 -11.11 -12.23 7.59
N ALA A 342 -12.23 -11.93 8.27
CA ALA A 342 -13.57 -12.09 7.68
C ALA A 342 -13.97 -10.94 6.74
N PHE A 343 -13.56 -9.71 7.07
CA PHE A 343 -13.75 -8.55 6.20
C PHE A 343 -12.63 -7.53 6.41
N MET A 344 -12.46 -6.61 5.47
CA MET A 344 -11.52 -5.51 5.61
C MET A 344 -11.94 -4.33 4.75
N ARG A 345 -11.50 -3.14 5.15
CA ARG A 345 -11.41 -2.01 4.24
C ARG A 345 -10.09 -2.11 3.49
N GLN A 346 -10.12 -2.01 2.17
CA GLN A 346 -8.89 -2.00 1.36
C GLN A 346 -9.08 -1.24 0.04
N TRP A 347 -8.00 -0.72 -0.51
CA TRP A 347 -7.95 -0.13 -1.84
C TRP A 347 -8.24 -1.15 -2.96
N PRO A 348 -8.63 -0.70 -4.16
CA PRO A 348 -9.02 -1.58 -5.27
C PRO A 348 -7.96 -2.62 -5.64
N PHE A 349 -6.67 -2.31 -5.49
CA PHE A 349 -5.59 -3.20 -5.89
C PHE A 349 -5.65 -4.57 -5.19
N PHE A 350 -6.30 -4.68 -4.03
CA PHE A 350 -6.53 -5.98 -3.41
C PHE A 350 -7.40 -6.91 -4.28
N GLY A 351 -8.35 -6.36 -5.05
CA GLY A 351 -9.15 -7.15 -5.98
C GLY A 351 -8.29 -7.80 -7.08
N ASP A 352 -7.19 -7.16 -7.48
CA ASP A 352 -6.19 -7.71 -8.40
C ASP A 352 -5.29 -8.71 -7.68
N VAL A 353 -4.84 -8.42 -6.45
CA VAL A 353 -4.07 -9.36 -5.62
C VAL A 353 -4.84 -10.67 -5.42
N ALA A 354 -6.13 -10.58 -5.06
CA ALA A 354 -6.99 -11.74 -4.83
C ALA A 354 -7.17 -12.58 -6.11
N ARG A 355 -7.29 -11.94 -7.28
CA ARG A 355 -7.48 -12.60 -8.58
C ARG A 355 -6.18 -12.99 -9.30
N GLY A 356 -5.04 -12.57 -8.77
CA GLY A 356 -3.72 -12.81 -9.34
C GLY A 356 -3.32 -14.29 -9.35
N ASP A 357 -2.36 -14.62 -10.20
CA ASP A 357 -1.93 -16.02 -10.41
C ASP A 357 -1.45 -16.69 -9.11
N ASP A 358 -0.80 -15.95 -8.22
CA ASP A 358 -0.33 -16.45 -6.92
C ASP A 358 -1.48 -16.92 -6.00
N ASN A 359 -2.67 -16.31 -6.15
CA ASN A 359 -3.85 -16.60 -5.33
C ASN A 359 -4.93 -17.39 -6.09
N LYS A 360 -4.67 -17.78 -7.34
CA LYS A 360 -5.65 -18.43 -8.23
C LYS A 360 -6.27 -19.71 -7.68
N ALA A 361 -5.49 -20.50 -6.92
CA ALA A 361 -5.99 -21.72 -6.29
C ALA A 361 -6.89 -21.45 -5.07
N TRP A 362 -6.68 -20.32 -4.40
CA TRP A 362 -7.48 -19.88 -3.27
C TRP A 362 -8.74 -19.14 -3.72
N PHE A 363 -8.65 -18.32 -4.77
CA PHE A 363 -9.69 -17.40 -5.20
C PHE A 363 -10.93 -18.08 -5.81
N SER A 364 -12.09 -17.51 -5.49
CA SER A 364 -13.34 -17.71 -6.23
C SER A 364 -14.27 -16.52 -5.99
N GLU A 365 -15.20 -16.26 -6.90
CA GLU A 365 -16.22 -15.19 -6.75
C GLU A 365 -17.20 -15.45 -5.58
N ASP A 366 -17.20 -16.66 -5.01
CA ASP A 366 -17.97 -16.98 -3.81
C ASP A 366 -17.21 -16.70 -2.50
N LYS A 367 -15.90 -16.43 -2.57
CA LYS A 367 -15.10 -16.02 -1.41
C LYS A 367 -15.04 -14.53 -1.24
N VAL A 368 -14.72 -13.77 -2.29
CA VAL A 368 -14.44 -12.34 -2.18
C VAL A 368 -15.60 -11.55 -2.76
N ALA A 369 -16.22 -10.70 -1.96
CA ALA A 369 -17.23 -9.77 -2.41
C ALA A 369 -16.99 -8.37 -1.82
N ILE A 370 -17.59 -7.38 -2.46
CA ILE A 370 -17.59 -5.99 -2.01
C ILE A 370 -19.00 -5.65 -1.54
N ALA A 371 -19.10 -4.93 -0.44
CA ALA A 371 -20.33 -4.28 -0.04
C ALA A 371 -20.10 -2.78 0.20
N LEU A 372 -21.19 -2.04 0.42
CA LEU A 372 -21.09 -0.65 0.87
C LEU A 372 -20.38 -0.59 2.22
N PRO A 373 -19.59 0.48 2.49
CA PRO A 373 -19.01 0.67 3.80
C PRO A 373 -20.14 0.90 4.82
N PRO A 374 -19.96 0.45 6.08
CA PRO A 374 -20.92 0.72 7.14
C PRO A 374 -21.00 2.22 7.39
N ALA A 375 -22.22 2.72 7.57
CA ALA A 375 -22.45 4.11 7.93
C ALA A 375 -22.10 4.36 9.40
N GLY A 376 -21.38 5.44 9.65
CA GLY A 376 -21.22 5.99 10.98
C GLY A 376 -22.30 7.01 11.33
N PRO A 377 -22.17 7.71 12.47
CA PRO A 377 -23.07 8.77 12.90
C PRO A 377 -23.26 9.93 11.90
N GLY A 378 -22.28 10.16 11.01
CA GLY A 378 -22.34 11.16 9.94
C GLY A 378 -23.30 10.80 8.80
N GLY A 379 -23.81 9.57 8.76
CA GLY A 379 -24.69 9.06 7.72
C GLY A 379 -23.94 8.38 6.56
N PRO A 380 -24.67 8.01 5.48
CA PRO A 380 -24.07 7.32 4.34
C PRO A 380 -23.05 8.20 3.61
N GLY A 381 -23.33 9.50 3.44
CA GLY A 381 -22.38 10.47 2.90
C GLY A 381 -21.10 10.52 3.71
N GLY A 382 -19.95 10.28 3.07
CA GLY A 382 -18.66 10.21 3.76
C GLY A 382 -18.37 8.87 4.43
N SER A 383 -19.15 7.82 4.14
CA SER A 383 -18.82 6.47 4.61
C SER A 383 -17.57 5.88 3.94
N THR A 384 -17.13 6.46 2.82
CA THR A 384 -15.77 6.33 2.27
C THR A 384 -15.31 7.69 1.72
N TYR A 385 -14.10 7.76 1.19
CA TYR A 385 -13.62 8.94 0.47
C TYR A 385 -12.75 8.52 -0.72
N ALA A 386 -12.66 9.39 -1.72
CA ALA A 386 -11.72 9.21 -2.80
C ALA A 386 -10.31 9.71 -2.44
N ALA A 387 -9.29 9.02 -2.93
CA ALA A 387 -7.92 9.49 -3.08
C ALA A 387 -7.56 9.50 -4.57
N GLY A 388 -6.43 10.11 -4.93
CA GLY A 388 -6.00 10.08 -6.31
C GLY A 388 -4.50 10.12 -6.53
N TRP A 389 -4.11 9.59 -7.68
CA TRP A 389 -2.79 9.74 -8.30
C TRP A 389 -2.92 10.54 -9.58
N GLY A 390 -1.84 11.18 -9.99
CA GLY A 390 -1.90 12.13 -11.07
C GLY A 390 -0.55 12.62 -11.53
N TRP A 391 -0.57 13.19 -12.73
CA TRP A 391 0.59 13.70 -13.42
C TRP A 391 0.87 15.14 -13.02
N GLY A 392 2.13 15.45 -12.70
CA GLY A 392 2.64 16.81 -12.60
C GLY A 392 4.01 16.96 -13.25
N ILE A 393 4.36 18.18 -13.65
CA ILE A 393 5.64 18.47 -14.30
C ILE A 393 6.59 19.08 -13.27
N VAL A 394 7.78 18.51 -13.12
CA VAL A 394 8.80 19.05 -12.22
C VAL A 394 9.33 20.37 -12.77
N LYS A 395 9.34 21.40 -11.92
CA LYS A 395 9.80 22.75 -12.28
C LYS A 395 11.29 22.72 -12.62
N ASN A 396 11.69 23.56 -13.58
CA ASN A 396 13.07 23.67 -14.08
C ASN A 396 13.63 22.36 -14.66
N SER A 397 12.77 21.43 -15.11
CA SER A 397 13.20 20.27 -15.89
C SER A 397 14.05 20.70 -17.10
N PRO A 398 15.17 20.01 -17.40
CA PRO A 398 15.98 20.29 -18.57
C PRO A 398 15.27 19.95 -19.90
N ASN A 399 14.18 19.18 -19.86
CA ASN A 399 13.38 18.75 -21.00
C ASN A 399 11.96 19.34 -20.96
N LEU A 400 11.80 20.59 -20.50
CA LEU A 400 10.49 21.14 -20.16
C LEU A 400 9.46 21.13 -21.31
N GLU A 401 9.86 21.53 -22.52
CA GLU A 401 8.93 21.57 -23.67
C GLU A 401 8.45 20.18 -24.11
N PRO A 402 9.32 19.18 -24.36
CA PRO A 402 8.83 17.83 -24.66
C PRO A 402 8.11 17.18 -23.47
N ALA A 403 8.41 17.56 -22.22
CA ALA A 403 7.65 17.13 -21.05
C ALA A 403 6.22 17.70 -21.02
N LYS A 404 6.03 18.96 -21.40
CA LYS A 404 4.69 19.56 -21.57
C LYS A 404 3.88 18.83 -22.64
N GLU A 405 4.50 18.45 -23.75
CA GLU A 405 3.82 17.69 -24.82
C GLU A 405 3.45 16.28 -24.36
N LEU A 406 4.33 15.58 -23.64
CA LEU A 406 4.01 14.30 -23.02
C LEU A 406 2.88 14.45 -21.98
N PHE A 407 2.93 15.48 -21.15
CA PHE A 407 1.88 15.75 -20.16
C PHE A 407 0.51 15.98 -20.81
N LYS A 408 0.41 16.83 -21.84
CA LYS A 408 -0.84 17.06 -22.58
C LYS A 408 -1.40 15.77 -23.16
N PHE A 409 -0.52 14.91 -23.69
CA PHE A 409 -0.91 13.60 -24.16
C PHE A 409 -1.44 12.72 -23.01
N LEU A 410 -0.72 12.60 -21.89
CA LEU A 410 -1.11 11.77 -20.75
C LEU A 410 -2.48 12.15 -20.16
N ILE A 411 -2.87 13.43 -20.23
CA ILE A 411 -4.17 13.90 -19.71
C ILE A 411 -5.29 13.90 -20.76
N SER A 412 -4.97 13.57 -22.01
CA SER A 412 -5.94 13.57 -23.11
C SER A 412 -6.99 12.46 -22.96
N GLU A 413 -8.14 12.63 -23.64
CA GLU A 413 -9.18 11.61 -23.69
C GLU A 413 -8.67 10.29 -24.29
N GLU A 414 -7.90 10.35 -25.40
CA GLU A 414 -7.30 9.17 -26.04
C GLU A 414 -6.45 8.38 -25.05
N ALA A 415 -5.52 9.04 -24.35
CA ALA A 415 -4.66 8.38 -23.40
C ALA A 415 -5.46 7.82 -22.21
N ALA A 416 -6.43 8.55 -21.68
CA ALA A 416 -7.25 8.09 -20.55
C ALA A 416 -8.06 6.82 -20.89
N VAL A 417 -8.64 6.78 -22.09
CA VAL A 417 -9.41 5.62 -22.60
C VAL A 417 -8.52 4.40 -22.86
N GLU A 418 -7.31 4.59 -23.39
CA GLU A 418 -6.38 3.46 -23.56
C GLU A 418 -5.80 3.00 -22.22
N ALA A 419 -5.54 3.92 -21.29
CA ALA A 419 -4.95 3.60 -19.99
C ALA A 419 -5.84 2.65 -19.17
N VAL A 420 -7.16 2.89 -19.10
CA VAL A 420 -8.07 2.00 -18.35
C VAL A 420 -8.15 0.57 -18.93
N LYS A 421 -7.78 0.39 -20.20
CA LYS A 421 -7.69 -0.95 -20.83
C LYS A 421 -6.40 -1.67 -20.47
N VAL A 422 -5.34 -0.92 -20.16
CA VAL A 422 -4.05 -1.48 -19.71
C VAL A 422 -4.13 -1.90 -18.25
N GLY A 423 -4.81 -1.12 -17.39
CA GLY A 423 -4.98 -1.49 -16.00
C GLY A 423 -6.06 -0.70 -15.27
N PHE A 424 -6.72 -1.37 -14.31
CA PHE A 424 -7.73 -0.76 -13.46
C PHE A 424 -7.20 0.34 -12.55
N TRP A 425 -5.87 0.43 -12.38
CA TRP A 425 -5.24 1.58 -11.74
C TRP A 425 -5.61 2.92 -12.42
N PHE A 426 -5.90 2.93 -13.71
CA PHE A 426 -6.36 4.15 -14.41
C PHE A 426 -7.88 4.36 -14.37
N LEU A 427 -8.63 3.50 -13.67
CA LEU A 427 -10.06 3.73 -13.49
C LEU A 427 -10.25 5.02 -12.68
N ASN A 428 -11.09 5.90 -13.20
CA ASN A 428 -11.44 7.16 -12.57
C ASN A 428 -12.81 7.62 -13.09
N ALA A 429 -13.39 8.64 -12.46
CA ALA A 429 -14.70 9.17 -12.80
C ALA A 429 -14.70 10.22 -13.93
N ARG A 430 -13.78 10.12 -14.90
CA ARG A 430 -13.93 10.79 -16.20
C ARG A 430 -15.06 10.14 -16.99
N LYS A 431 -15.83 10.95 -17.71
CA LYS A 431 -16.96 10.46 -18.52
C LYS A 431 -16.47 9.48 -19.59
N SER A 432 -15.38 9.82 -20.28
CA SER A 432 -14.74 9.00 -21.30
C SER A 432 -14.26 7.65 -20.76
N VAL A 433 -13.59 7.67 -19.60
CA VAL A 433 -13.06 6.48 -18.93
C VAL A 433 -14.19 5.55 -18.49
N LEU A 434 -15.22 6.07 -17.84
CA LEU A 434 -16.39 5.27 -17.42
C LEU A 434 -17.15 4.70 -18.62
N ALA A 435 -17.22 5.42 -19.75
CA ALA A 435 -17.84 4.92 -20.96
C ALA A 435 -17.03 3.81 -21.64
N ALA A 436 -15.70 3.82 -21.51
CA ALA A 436 -14.81 2.81 -22.07
C ALA A 436 -14.57 1.61 -21.14
N ALA A 437 -14.76 1.78 -19.82
CA ALA A 437 -14.51 0.74 -18.85
C ALA A 437 -15.48 -0.44 -18.99
N PRO A 438 -15.03 -1.70 -18.83
CA PRO A 438 -15.91 -2.86 -18.96
C PRO A 438 -17.02 -2.85 -17.90
N ALA A 439 -18.27 -2.79 -18.33
CA ALA A 439 -19.42 -2.70 -17.41
C ALA A 439 -19.60 -3.97 -16.53
N ASP A 440 -19.07 -5.10 -16.96
CA ASP A 440 -19.03 -6.36 -16.23
C ASP A 440 -17.83 -6.48 -15.27
N SER A 441 -16.92 -5.50 -15.28
CA SER A 441 -15.83 -5.44 -14.30
C SER A 441 -16.37 -5.30 -12.88
N TRP A 442 -15.87 -6.14 -11.98
CA TRP A 442 -16.21 -6.09 -10.55
C TRP A 442 -15.95 -4.70 -9.94
N LEU A 443 -14.89 -4.02 -10.40
CA LEU A 443 -14.51 -2.71 -9.88
C LEU A 443 -15.42 -1.60 -10.41
N VAL A 444 -15.81 -1.67 -11.68
CA VAL A 444 -16.78 -0.72 -12.27
C VAL A 444 -18.13 -0.85 -11.58
N GLN A 445 -18.58 -2.08 -11.33
CA GLN A 445 -19.81 -2.33 -10.58
C GLN A 445 -19.73 -1.80 -9.14
N ALA A 446 -18.60 -2.00 -8.46
CA ALA A 446 -18.39 -1.46 -7.11
C ALA A 446 -18.40 0.07 -7.10
N LEU A 447 -17.70 0.72 -8.04
CA LEU A 447 -17.68 2.18 -8.18
C LEU A 447 -19.08 2.74 -8.44
N ASN A 448 -19.85 2.12 -9.34
CA ASN A 448 -21.23 2.52 -9.62
C ASN A 448 -22.10 2.37 -8.37
N SER A 449 -22.03 1.24 -7.67
CA SER A 449 -22.79 1.01 -6.43
C SER A 449 -22.47 2.06 -5.35
N TYR A 450 -21.21 2.45 -5.21
CA TYR A 450 -20.77 3.45 -4.24
C TYR A 450 -21.23 4.85 -4.62
N THR A 451 -21.21 5.16 -5.92
CA THR A 451 -21.67 6.46 -6.45
C THR A 451 -23.19 6.59 -6.29
N GLU A 452 -23.96 5.56 -6.64
CA GLU A 452 -25.41 5.53 -6.51
C GLU A 452 -25.89 5.59 -5.05
N ALA A 453 -25.12 5.00 -4.14
CA ALA A 453 -25.40 5.04 -2.71
C ALA A 453 -24.98 6.35 -2.01
N ASP A 454 -24.33 7.26 -2.74
CA ASP A 454 -23.83 8.55 -2.23
C ASP A 454 -22.93 8.38 -0.99
N VAL A 455 -22.05 7.37 -1.02
CA VAL A 455 -21.16 7.07 0.12
C VAL A 455 -19.78 7.73 0.03
N ILE A 456 -19.44 8.31 -1.12
CA ILE A 456 -18.11 8.86 -1.42
C ILE A 456 -18.03 10.31 -0.95
N GLY A 457 -17.32 10.56 0.14
CA GLY A 457 -16.98 11.90 0.61
C GLY A 457 -15.65 12.42 0.06
N VAL A 458 -15.33 13.67 0.43
CA VAL A 458 -14.04 14.29 0.14
C VAL A 458 -13.07 13.97 1.27
N ARG A 459 -11.87 13.50 0.92
CA ARG A 459 -10.83 13.23 1.91
C ARG A 459 -10.48 14.53 2.66
N PRO A 460 -10.47 14.53 4.01
CA PRO A 460 -10.12 15.69 4.79
C PRO A 460 -8.72 16.23 4.49
N HIS A 461 -8.57 17.55 4.42
CA HIS A 461 -7.33 18.24 4.06
C HIS A 461 -6.91 19.25 5.14
N HIS A 462 -5.60 19.47 5.26
CA HIS A 462 -4.98 20.51 6.06
C HIS A 462 -3.88 21.18 5.22
N PRO A 463 -3.73 22.53 5.23
CA PRO A 463 -2.70 23.21 4.44
C PRO A 463 -1.29 22.68 4.72
N GLN A 464 -0.91 22.50 5.99
CA GLN A 464 0.33 21.80 6.36
C GLN A 464 0.05 20.32 6.56
N PHE A 465 -0.27 19.62 5.47
CA PHE A 465 -0.85 18.28 5.54
C PHE A 465 0.05 17.28 6.26
N VAL A 466 1.34 17.22 5.89
CA VAL A 466 2.28 16.21 6.40
C VAL A 466 2.57 16.42 7.89
N GLU A 467 2.77 17.66 8.32
CA GLU A 467 3.01 18.01 9.72
C GLU A 467 1.76 17.74 10.58
N ALA A 468 0.59 18.17 10.11
CA ALA A 468 -0.66 17.95 10.82
C ALA A 468 -1.02 16.47 10.92
N LEU A 469 -0.77 15.71 9.86
CA LEU A 469 -0.95 14.27 9.83
C LEU A 469 -0.06 13.57 10.85
N THR A 470 1.22 13.95 10.90
CA THR A 470 2.18 13.36 11.85
C THR A 470 1.72 13.56 13.30
N ILE A 471 1.23 14.76 13.63
CA ILE A 471 0.65 15.08 14.95
C ILE A 471 -0.53 14.17 15.28
N LEU A 472 -1.47 14.02 14.33
CA LEU A 472 -2.64 13.16 14.53
C LEU A 472 -2.25 11.70 14.71
N GLU A 473 -1.34 11.18 13.89
CA GLU A 473 -0.90 9.79 14.02
C GLU A 473 -0.15 9.53 15.33
N ASP A 474 0.75 10.43 15.75
CA ASP A 474 1.50 10.27 16.99
C ASP A 474 0.58 10.22 18.21
N THR A 475 -0.36 11.16 18.29
CA THR A 475 -1.30 11.28 19.41
C THR A 475 -2.36 10.17 19.40
N ALA A 476 -2.87 9.80 18.23
CA ALA A 476 -3.81 8.69 18.08
C ALA A 476 -3.14 7.35 18.40
N ALA A 477 -1.95 7.08 17.87
CA ALA A 477 -1.22 5.84 18.15
C ALA A 477 -0.92 5.68 19.65
N ALA A 478 -0.56 6.76 20.35
CA ALA A 478 -0.34 6.72 21.79
C ALA A 478 -1.63 6.32 22.55
N TYR A 479 -2.79 6.84 22.16
CA TYR A 479 -4.07 6.43 22.74
C TYR A 479 -4.47 4.99 22.37
N LEU A 480 -4.38 4.64 21.08
CA LEU A 480 -4.74 3.32 20.58
C LEU A 480 -3.83 2.22 21.12
N THR A 481 -2.58 2.53 21.50
CA THR A 481 -1.70 1.61 22.22
C THR A 481 -1.83 1.70 23.76
N GLN A 482 -2.85 2.41 24.25
CA GLN A 482 -3.18 2.58 25.67
C GLN A 482 -2.07 3.23 26.52
N GLN A 483 -1.19 4.02 25.90
CA GLN A 483 -0.11 4.74 26.59
C GLN A 483 -0.57 6.02 27.27
N ILE A 484 -1.61 6.66 26.71
CA ILE A 484 -2.23 7.87 27.23
C ILE A 484 -3.76 7.74 27.19
N SER A 485 -4.45 8.57 27.98
CA SER A 485 -5.91 8.66 27.92
C SER A 485 -6.39 9.35 26.65
N LEU A 486 -7.66 9.14 26.29
CA LEU A 486 -8.29 9.84 25.17
C LEU A 486 -8.23 11.37 25.34
N GLU A 487 -8.51 11.88 26.54
CA GLU A 487 -8.48 13.32 26.80
C GLU A 487 -7.07 13.89 26.62
N GLU A 488 -6.04 13.18 27.08
CA GLU A 488 -4.65 13.57 26.85
C GLU A 488 -4.28 13.55 25.37
N SER A 489 -4.73 12.54 24.61
CA SER A 489 -4.51 12.47 23.16
C SER A 489 -5.15 13.64 22.42
N MET A 490 -6.43 13.92 22.69
CA MET A 490 -7.17 15.05 22.11
C MET A 490 -6.52 16.38 22.45
N GLN A 491 -6.11 16.57 23.71
CA GLN A 491 -5.45 17.80 24.16
C GLN A 491 -4.09 17.99 23.49
N GLN A 492 -3.25 16.94 23.43
CA GLN A 492 -1.95 17.00 22.76
C GLN A 492 -2.09 17.30 21.27
N ALA A 493 -3.04 16.64 20.57
CA ALA A 493 -3.28 16.87 19.15
C ALA A 493 -3.68 18.33 18.90
N LYS A 494 -4.60 18.86 19.71
CA LYS A 494 -5.07 20.24 19.61
C LYS A 494 -3.96 21.26 19.87
N ASP A 495 -3.18 21.05 20.93
CA ASP A 495 -2.08 21.96 21.30
C ASP A 495 -0.97 21.97 20.24
N GLN A 496 -0.64 20.80 19.68
CA GLN A 496 0.38 20.70 18.63
C GLN A 496 -0.11 21.26 17.29
N LEU A 497 -1.35 20.99 16.87
CA LEU A 497 -1.90 21.57 15.64
C LEU A 497 -2.00 23.09 15.70
N ALA A 498 -2.30 23.66 16.88
CA ALA A 498 -2.30 25.12 17.06
C ALA A 498 -0.93 25.77 16.80
N THR A 499 0.17 25.00 16.76
CA THR A 499 1.50 25.50 16.39
C THR A 499 1.73 25.60 14.88
N LEU A 500 0.84 25.00 14.07
CA LEU A 500 0.83 25.06 12.60
C LEU A 500 -0.07 26.20 12.06
N ALA A 501 -0.75 26.94 12.95
CA ALA A 501 -1.74 27.96 12.58
C ALA A 501 -1.14 29.33 12.26
#